data_AF-A0A968VJ14-F1
#
_entry.id   AF-A0A968VJ14-F1
#
_cell.length_a   1.000
_cell.length_b   1.000
_cell.length_c   1.000
_cell.angle_alpha   90.00
_cell.angle_beta   90.00
_cell.angle_gamma   90.00
#
_symmetry.space_group_name_H-M   'P 1'
#
loop_
_entity.id
_entity.type
_entity.pdbx_description
1 polymer ?
#
loop_
_entity_poly.entity_id
_entity_poly.type
_entity_poly.pdbx_seq_one_letter_code
_entity_poly.pdbx_strand_id
1 'polypeptide(L)'
;MKNFTLSLYTFHLARNFDDPLDLATEAGAKTFGQELQGKLATQINLKPELTTLLLHDTYFADLTFSAPASALDFTPNQVKQFQPKELLPDNISTSIGQTIGIYGEVASDLEANQSLADNYVRNFLENTAYANNQITASSHSNLLGISLFEYFCLAPQFDQLSKPICHIWCF
;
A
#
# COMPACT_ATOMS: atom_id res chain seq x y z
N MET A 1 -14.00 9.04 -6.19
CA MET A 1 -13.89 7.63 -6.64
C MET A 1 -15.03 6.83 -6.02
N LYS A 2 -15.67 5.96 -6.80
CA LYS A 2 -16.59 4.93 -6.32
C LYS A 2 -15.83 3.63 -6.07
N ASN A 3 -16.42 2.70 -5.32
CA ASN A 3 -15.80 1.40 -5.02
C ASN A 3 -14.34 1.52 -4.54
N PHE A 4 -14.08 2.55 -3.72
CA PHE A 4 -12.73 2.89 -3.28
C PHE A 4 -12.16 1.75 -2.45
N THR A 5 -10.93 1.39 -2.77
CA THR A 5 -10.21 0.30 -2.14
C THR A 5 -8.78 0.73 -1.87
N LEU A 6 -8.26 0.29 -0.73
CA LEU A 6 -6.88 0.47 -0.33
C LEU A 6 -6.28 -0.89 -0.04
N SER A 7 -5.16 -1.20 -0.69
CA SER A 7 -4.46 -2.48 -0.49
C SER A 7 -3.04 -2.26 -0.01
N LEU A 8 -2.62 -3.09 0.93
CA LEU A 8 -1.24 -3.21 1.36
C LEU A 8 -0.70 -4.54 0.86
N TYR A 9 0.23 -4.48 -0.08
CA TYR A 9 0.99 -5.62 -0.55
C TYR A 9 2.30 -5.69 0.21
N THR A 10 2.58 -6.82 0.86
CA THR A 10 3.81 -7.04 1.62
C THR A 10 4.55 -8.26 1.12
N PHE A 11 5.88 -8.15 1.09
CA PHE A 11 6.78 -9.21 0.64
C PHE A 11 7.83 -9.44 1.73
N HIS A 12 7.88 -10.66 2.25
CA HIS A 12 8.78 -11.03 3.33
C HIS A 12 9.48 -12.34 2.99
N LEU A 13 10.82 -12.36 3.00
CA LEU A 13 11.61 -13.58 2.89
C LEU A 13 11.23 -14.55 4.03
N ALA A 14 10.82 -15.75 3.66
CA ALA A 14 10.40 -16.80 4.56
C ALA A 14 11.54 -17.32 5.45
N ARG A 15 12.78 -17.07 5.04
CA ARG A 15 13.99 -17.62 5.64
C ARG A 15 15.21 -16.75 5.26
N ASN A 16 16.28 -16.86 6.01
CA ASN A 16 17.58 -16.31 5.66
C ASN A 16 18.27 -17.18 4.60
N PHE A 17 19.35 -16.68 4.00
CA PHE A 17 20.09 -17.43 2.98
C PHE A 17 20.72 -18.73 3.50
N ASP A 18 21.05 -18.78 4.80
CA ASP A 18 21.69 -19.95 5.44
C ASP A 18 20.68 -20.97 5.99
N ASP A 19 19.38 -20.65 5.94
CA ASP A 19 18.32 -21.49 6.48
C ASP A 19 17.94 -22.62 5.50
N PRO A 20 17.56 -23.81 5.99
CA PRO A 20 17.04 -24.91 5.17
C PRO A 20 15.94 -24.50 4.17
N LEU A 21 15.96 -25.11 2.98
CA LEU A 21 15.04 -24.81 1.88
C LEU A 21 13.58 -25.14 2.17
N ASP A 22 13.33 -26.04 3.12
CA ASP A 22 12.00 -26.56 3.49
C ASP A 22 11.30 -25.77 4.59
N LEU A 23 11.91 -24.69 5.10
CA LEU A 23 11.31 -23.83 6.12
C LEU A 23 10.18 -22.94 5.57
N ALA A 24 10.19 -22.65 4.28
CA ALA A 24 9.16 -21.85 3.65
C ALA A 24 7.90 -22.70 3.42
N THR A 25 6.81 -22.36 4.11
CA THR A 25 5.55 -23.11 4.02
C THR A 25 4.35 -22.20 3.81
N GLU A 26 3.29 -22.74 3.18
CA GLU A 26 2.02 -22.03 3.03
C GLU A 26 1.39 -21.67 4.39
N ALA A 27 1.60 -22.52 5.41
CA ALA A 27 1.21 -22.22 6.77
C ALA A 27 1.96 -20.99 7.32
N GLY A 28 3.26 -20.89 7.05
CA GLY A 28 4.07 -19.73 7.40
C GLY A 28 3.59 -18.44 6.72
N ALA A 29 3.28 -18.48 5.43
CA ALA A 29 2.69 -17.34 4.71
C ALA A 29 1.36 -16.89 5.34
N LYS A 30 0.50 -17.86 5.71
CA LYS A 30 -0.77 -17.60 6.38
C LYS A 30 -0.57 -16.96 7.76
N THR A 31 0.34 -17.50 8.57
CA THR A 31 0.68 -16.94 9.89
C THR A 31 1.18 -15.50 9.76
N PHE A 32 2.12 -15.25 8.84
CA PHE A 32 2.63 -13.90 8.56
C PHE A 32 1.50 -12.92 8.21
N GLY A 33 0.61 -13.29 7.29
CA GLY A 33 -0.53 -12.43 6.93
C GLY A 33 -1.51 -12.20 8.07
N GLN A 34 -1.76 -13.23 8.90
CA GLN A 34 -2.64 -13.12 10.07
C GLN A 34 -2.07 -12.22 11.17
N GLU A 35 -0.76 -12.28 11.40
CA GLU A 35 -0.07 -11.37 12.33
C GLU A 35 -0.17 -9.92 11.85
N LEU A 36 0.08 -9.69 10.56
CA LEU A 36 -0.08 -8.37 9.94
C LEU A 36 -1.52 -7.86 10.05
N GLN A 37 -2.51 -8.70 9.73
CA GLN A 37 -3.94 -8.38 9.88
C GLN A 37 -4.30 -8.08 11.33
N GLY A 38 -3.84 -8.91 12.28
CA GLY A 38 -4.09 -8.73 13.71
C GLY A 38 -3.54 -7.41 14.22
N LYS A 39 -2.32 -7.05 13.81
CA LYS A 39 -1.71 -5.75 14.15
C LYS A 39 -2.54 -4.59 13.61
N LEU A 40 -2.89 -4.62 12.32
CA LEU A 40 -3.58 -3.51 11.66
C LEU A 40 -5.05 -3.40 12.08
N ALA A 41 -5.75 -4.50 12.34
CA ALA A 41 -7.14 -4.49 12.80
C ALA A 41 -7.31 -3.82 14.17
N THR A 42 -6.26 -3.74 14.99
CA THR A 42 -6.32 -2.97 16.25
C THR A 42 -6.26 -1.46 16.04
N GLN A 43 -5.78 -1.01 14.88
CA GLN A 43 -5.57 0.41 14.58
C GLN A 43 -6.61 0.93 13.59
N ILE A 44 -6.92 0.13 12.57
CA ILE A 44 -7.85 0.47 11.49
C ILE A 44 -9.22 -0.12 11.82
N ASN A 45 -10.22 0.73 11.99
CA ASN A 45 -11.60 0.33 12.29
C ASN A 45 -12.37 -0.14 11.03
N LEU A 46 -11.69 -0.89 10.16
CA LEU A 46 -12.23 -1.52 8.96
C LEU A 46 -11.69 -2.94 8.92
N LYS A 47 -12.56 -3.91 8.61
CA LYS A 47 -12.15 -5.31 8.47
C LYS A 47 -11.50 -5.49 7.08
N PRO A 48 -10.22 -5.87 6.99
CA PRO A 48 -9.60 -6.17 5.71
C PRO A 48 -9.95 -7.57 5.22
N GLU A 49 -9.92 -7.74 3.91
CA GLU A 49 -9.79 -9.03 3.23
C GLU A 49 -8.30 -9.39 3.17
N LEU A 50 -7.96 -10.61 3.59
CA LEU A 50 -6.59 -11.10 3.64
C LEU A 50 -6.39 -12.23 2.62
N THR A 51 -5.42 -12.05 1.73
CA THR A 51 -4.89 -13.11 0.86
C THR A 51 -3.43 -13.33 1.17
N THR A 52 -3.01 -14.59 1.25
CA THR A 52 -1.61 -14.96 1.51
C THR A 52 -1.16 -15.99 0.49
N LEU A 53 0.08 -15.87 0.01
CA LEU A 53 0.68 -16.82 -0.92
C LEU A 53 2.14 -17.08 -0.53
N LEU A 54 2.59 -18.31 -0.71
CA LEU A 54 4.02 -18.60 -0.78
C LEU A 54 4.51 -18.55 -2.23
N LEU A 55 5.42 -17.62 -2.52
CA LEU A 55 6.11 -17.52 -3.81
C LEU A 55 7.57 -17.92 -3.62
N HIS A 56 7.91 -19.17 -3.92
CA HIS A 56 9.23 -19.75 -3.63
C HIS A 56 9.60 -19.67 -2.14
N ASP A 57 10.49 -18.76 -1.77
CA ASP A 57 10.91 -18.46 -0.40
C ASP A 57 10.46 -17.07 0.07
N THR A 58 9.41 -16.54 -0.56
CA THR A 58 8.81 -15.24 -0.20
C THR A 58 7.36 -15.43 0.23
N TYR A 59 7.06 -15.00 1.45
CA TYR A 59 5.70 -14.78 1.91
C TYR A 59 5.16 -13.50 1.30
N PHE A 60 4.04 -13.65 0.61
CA PHE A 60 3.21 -12.55 0.14
C PHE A 60 1.97 -12.45 1.02
N ALA A 61 1.65 -11.24 1.46
CA ALA A 61 0.34 -10.94 2.03
C ALA A 61 -0.25 -9.68 1.38
N ASP A 62 -1.50 -9.80 0.95
CA ASP A 62 -2.36 -8.73 0.48
C ASP A 62 -3.43 -8.49 1.54
N LEU A 63 -3.44 -7.28 2.11
CA LEU A 63 -4.51 -6.80 2.95
C LEU A 63 -5.26 -5.69 2.22
N THR A 64 -6.49 -6.00 1.83
CA THR A 64 -7.35 -5.11 1.07
C THR A 64 -8.49 -4.59 1.94
N PHE A 65 -8.64 -3.27 2.00
CA PHE A 65 -9.69 -2.57 2.73
C PHE A 65 -10.61 -1.85 1.75
N SER A 66 -11.89 -2.19 1.76
CA SER A 66 -12.87 -1.58 0.87
C SER A 66 -13.71 -0.55 1.63
N ALA A 67 -13.98 0.59 0.98
CA ALA A 67 -14.94 1.55 1.50
C ALA A 67 -16.35 0.92 1.56
N PRO A 68 -17.21 1.34 2.50
CA PRO A 68 -18.58 0.86 2.57
C PRO A 68 -19.33 1.10 1.25
N ALA A 69 -20.09 0.12 0.77
CA ALA A 69 -20.85 0.19 -0.48
C ALA A 69 -21.87 1.36 -0.54
N SER A 70 -22.19 1.98 0.60
CA SER A 70 -23.06 3.16 0.70
C SER A 70 -22.37 4.48 0.37
N ALA A 71 -21.04 4.50 0.19
CA ALA A 71 -20.31 5.70 -0.20
C ALA A 71 -20.53 6.00 -1.69
N LEU A 72 -21.45 6.94 -1.98
CA LEU A 72 -21.75 7.41 -3.34
C LEU A 72 -20.52 7.99 -4.05
N ASP A 73 -19.65 8.67 -3.31
CA ASP A 73 -18.34 9.13 -3.74
C ASP A 73 -17.38 9.18 -2.55
N PHE A 74 -16.21 8.57 -2.74
CA PHE A 74 -15.10 8.63 -1.80
C PHE A 74 -14.18 9.79 -2.20
N THR A 75 -13.99 10.75 -1.31
CA THR A 75 -13.14 11.94 -1.51
C THR A 75 -11.76 11.75 -0.88
N PRO A 76 -10.72 12.48 -1.34
CA PRO A 76 -9.37 12.36 -0.77
C PRO A 76 -9.29 12.51 0.75
N ASN A 77 -10.06 13.43 1.34
CA ASN A 77 -10.08 13.65 2.80
C ASN A 77 -10.56 12.43 3.60
N GLN A 78 -11.35 11.55 2.98
CA GLN A 78 -11.89 10.35 3.63
C GLN A 78 -10.86 9.23 3.76
N VAL A 79 -9.71 9.31 3.07
CA VAL A 79 -8.62 8.32 3.17
C VAL A 79 -8.11 8.18 4.61
N LYS A 80 -8.23 9.23 5.43
CA LYS A 80 -7.81 9.22 6.84
C LYS A 80 -8.44 8.09 7.66
N GLN A 81 -9.61 7.59 7.27
CA GLN A 81 -10.28 6.48 7.96
C GLN A 81 -9.47 5.17 7.92
N PHE A 82 -8.56 5.00 6.96
CA PHE A 82 -7.69 3.84 6.83
C PHE A 82 -6.41 3.93 7.70
N GLN A 83 -6.30 4.96 8.55
CA GLN A 83 -5.12 5.25 9.38
C GLN A 83 -3.79 5.07 8.63
N PRO A 84 -3.53 5.86 7.57
CA PRO A 84 -2.39 5.70 6.67
C PRO A 84 -1.05 5.46 7.34
N LYS A 85 -0.80 6.12 8.48
CA LYS A 85 0.44 5.99 9.25
C LYS A 85 0.77 4.52 9.58
N GLU A 86 -0.24 3.73 9.92
CA GLU A 86 -0.08 2.33 10.35
C GLU A 86 0.30 1.41 9.18
N LEU A 87 0.01 1.86 7.95
CA LEU A 87 0.30 1.14 6.71
C LEU A 87 1.68 1.50 6.13
N LEU A 88 2.43 2.38 6.78
CA LEU A 88 3.76 2.81 6.33
C LEU A 88 4.87 1.87 6.85
N PRO A 89 6.03 1.84 6.16
CA PRO A 89 7.16 0.96 6.51
C PRO A 89 7.65 1.11 7.95
N ASP A 90 7.52 2.29 8.56
CA ASP A 90 7.89 2.51 9.97
C ASP A 90 7.10 1.62 10.94
N ASN A 91 5.92 1.16 10.51
CA ASN A 91 5.02 0.33 11.30
C ASN A 91 4.92 -1.11 10.76
N ILE A 92 5.57 -1.44 9.65
CA ILE A 92 5.49 -2.76 9.02
C ILE A 92 6.91 -3.28 8.75
N SER A 93 7.28 -4.39 9.39
CA SER A 93 8.60 -5.00 9.26
C SER A 93 8.62 -6.05 8.15
N THR A 94 8.70 -5.61 6.88
CA THR A 94 8.91 -6.51 5.73
C THR A 94 10.38 -6.53 5.32
N SER A 95 10.87 -7.70 4.89
CA SER A 95 12.29 -7.85 4.53
C SER A 95 12.59 -7.52 3.06
N ILE A 96 11.62 -7.67 2.16
CA ILE A 96 11.77 -7.30 0.74
C ILE A 96 11.17 -5.93 0.46
N GLY A 97 9.99 -5.68 1.03
CA GLY A 97 9.34 -4.38 0.95
C GLY A 97 7.83 -4.46 0.98
N GLN A 98 7.21 -3.34 0.65
CA GLN A 98 5.77 -3.19 0.56
C GLN A 98 5.37 -2.18 -0.52
N THR A 99 4.17 -2.37 -1.06
CA THR A 99 3.52 -1.43 -1.98
C THR A 99 2.12 -1.15 -1.47
N ILE A 100 1.71 0.12 -1.48
CA ILE A 100 0.35 0.54 -1.13
C ILE A 100 -0.39 0.84 -2.43
N GLY A 101 -1.51 0.15 -2.67
CA GLY A 101 -2.43 0.46 -3.76
C GLY A 101 -3.59 1.31 -3.26
N ILE A 102 -3.88 2.41 -3.95
CA ILE A 102 -5.07 3.24 -3.78
C ILE A 102 -5.82 3.17 -5.09
N TYR A 103 -7.02 2.60 -5.08
CA TYR A 103 -7.76 2.46 -6.32
C TYR A 103 -9.26 2.61 -6.19
N GLY A 104 -9.91 3.03 -7.28
CA GLY A 104 -11.35 3.12 -7.36
C GLY A 104 -11.85 3.46 -8.75
N GLU A 105 -13.16 3.54 -8.88
CA GLU A 105 -13.81 3.91 -10.12
C GLU A 105 -13.96 5.43 -10.22
N VAL A 106 -13.62 5.98 -11.38
CA VAL A 106 -13.87 7.38 -11.75
C VAL A 106 -15.00 7.46 -12.76
N ALA A 107 -15.66 8.61 -12.90
CA ALA A 107 -16.81 8.73 -13.80
C ALA A 107 -16.40 8.75 -15.28
N SER A 108 -15.13 9.09 -15.58
CA SER A 108 -14.56 9.03 -16.93
C SER A 108 -13.03 8.97 -16.91
N ASP A 109 -12.42 8.53 -18.01
CA ASP A 109 -10.95 8.50 -18.17
C ASP A 109 -10.31 9.89 -18.02
N LEU A 110 -11.04 10.96 -18.32
CA LEU A 110 -10.58 12.35 -18.13
C LEU A 110 -10.42 12.71 -16.63
N GLU A 111 -11.19 12.06 -15.76
CA GLU A 111 -11.07 12.21 -14.31
C GLU A 111 -9.93 11.38 -13.72
N ALA A 112 -9.54 10.27 -14.36
CA ALA A 112 -8.36 9.46 -14.02
C ALA A 112 -7.06 10.17 -14.44
N ASN A 113 -6.78 11.31 -13.80
CA ASN A 113 -5.63 12.16 -14.08
C ASN A 113 -4.71 12.31 -12.86
N GLN A 114 -3.48 12.79 -13.13
CA GLN A 114 -2.45 12.94 -12.12
C GLN A 114 -2.86 13.87 -10.97
N SER A 115 -3.63 14.93 -11.26
CA SER A 115 -4.08 15.86 -10.21
C SER A 115 -5.00 15.19 -9.20
N LEU A 116 -5.86 14.26 -9.64
CA LEU A 116 -6.69 13.48 -8.74
C LEU A 116 -5.82 12.52 -7.90
N ALA A 117 -4.93 11.77 -8.55
CA ALA A 117 -4.03 10.83 -7.87
C ALA A 117 -3.13 11.54 -6.83
N ASP A 118 -2.54 12.69 -7.19
CA ASP A 118 -1.75 13.53 -6.29
C ASP A 118 -2.55 13.93 -5.05
N ASN A 119 -3.83 14.28 -5.22
CA ASN A 119 -4.69 14.66 -4.10
C ASN A 119 -4.93 13.48 -3.16
N TYR A 120 -5.19 12.27 -3.66
CA TYR A 120 -5.34 11.09 -2.82
C TYR A 120 -4.05 10.74 -2.06
N VAL A 121 -2.90 10.74 -2.74
CA VAL A 121 -1.62 10.40 -2.13
C VAL A 121 -1.20 11.44 -1.09
N ARG A 122 -1.40 12.73 -1.37
CA ARG A 122 -1.12 13.80 -0.38
C ARG A 122 -2.00 13.71 0.85
N ASN A 123 -3.29 13.38 0.68
CA ASN A 123 -4.19 13.16 1.80
C ASN A 123 -3.87 11.87 2.58
N PHE A 124 -3.44 10.81 1.88
CA PHE A 124 -2.95 9.58 2.50
C PHE A 124 -1.73 9.88 3.38
N LEU A 125 -0.77 10.65 2.89
CA LEU A 125 0.46 10.95 3.62
C LEU A 125 0.35 12.15 4.58
N GLU A 126 -0.83 12.73 4.76
CA GLU A 126 -1.02 13.88 5.65
C GLU A 126 -0.65 13.54 7.10
N ASN A 127 0.08 14.44 7.77
CA ASN A 127 0.58 14.25 9.15
C ASN A 127 1.56 13.08 9.33
N THR A 128 2.15 12.60 8.24
CA THR A 128 3.26 11.63 8.26
C THR A 128 4.59 12.34 8.03
N ALA A 129 5.68 11.63 8.25
CA ALA A 129 7.01 12.12 7.93
C ALA A 129 7.19 12.43 6.43
N TYR A 130 6.37 11.84 5.55
CA TYR A 130 6.49 11.87 4.10
C TYR A 130 5.59 12.91 3.42
N ALA A 131 4.93 13.78 4.20
CA ALA A 131 4.04 14.81 3.65
C ALA A 131 4.80 15.82 2.74
N ASN A 132 4.07 16.49 1.84
CA ASN A 132 4.52 17.59 0.98
C ASN A 132 5.43 17.21 -0.21
N ASN A 133 6.64 17.80 -0.30
CA ASN A 133 7.59 17.68 -1.42
C ASN A 133 8.49 16.44 -1.31
N GLN A 134 8.21 15.55 -0.36
CA GLN A 134 8.99 14.33 -0.14
C GLN A 134 8.45 13.12 -0.92
N ILE A 135 7.62 13.39 -1.92
CA ILE A 135 7.05 12.40 -2.81
C ILE A 135 7.58 12.68 -4.20
N THR A 136 8.25 11.70 -4.79
CA THR A 136 8.62 11.74 -6.20
C THR A 136 7.58 10.95 -6.99
N ALA A 137 6.88 11.62 -7.91
CA ALA A 137 6.04 10.94 -8.87
C ALA A 137 6.94 10.32 -9.97
N SER A 138 6.84 9.01 -10.14
CA SER A 138 7.40 8.29 -11.28
C SER A 138 6.44 8.41 -12.48
N SER A 139 7.00 8.26 -13.67
CA SER A 139 6.31 8.46 -14.95
C SER A 139 4.94 7.80 -15.03
N HIS A 140 4.03 8.41 -15.81
CA HIS A 140 2.77 7.81 -16.24
C HIS A 140 3.00 6.43 -16.85
N SER A 141 2.55 5.38 -16.16
CA SER A 141 2.43 4.05 -16.73
C SER A 141 0.95 3.75 -16.99
N ASN A 142 0.68 2.68 -17.75
CA ASN A 142 -0.68 2.19 -17.96
C ASN A 142 -0.74 0.74 -17.48
N LEU A 143 -1.73 0.43 -16.65
CA LEU A 143 -2.05 -0.93 -16.25
C LEU A 143 -3.39 -1.30 -16.86
N LEU A 144 -3.41 -2.32 -17.74
CA LEU A 144 -4.61 -2.77 -18.44
C LEU A 144 -5.37 -1.66 -19.20
N GLY A 145 -4.64 -0.64 -19.68
CA GLY A 145 -5.21 0.51 -20.39
C GLY A 145 -5.70 1.65 -19.50
N ILE A 146 -5.54 1.54 -18.18
CA ILE A 146 -5.88 2.58 -17.20
C ILE A 146 -4.60 3.29 -16.78
N SER A 147 -4.66 4.62 -16.66
CA SER A 147 -3.55 5.43 -16.13
C SER A 147 -3.17 4.96 -14.73
N LEU A 148 -1.90 4.63 -14.54
CA LEU A 148 -1.31 4.28 -13.25
C LEU A 148 -0.30 5.35 -12.86
N PHE A 149 -0.48 5.92 -11.66
CA PHE A 149 0.41 6.93 -11.11
C PHE A 149 1.23 6.32 -9.97
N GLU A 150 2.55 6.38 -10.10
CA GLU A 150 3.50 5.78 -9.17
C GLU A 150 4.16 6.85 -8.32
N TYR A 151 4.26 6.60 -7.03
CA TYR A 151 4.80 7.55 -6.06
C TYR A 151 5.80 6.88 -5.13
N PHE A 152 6.90 7.58 -4.90
CA PHE A 152 7.98 7.15 -4.02
C PHE A 152 8.19 8.16 -2.91
N CYS A 153 8.16 7.70 -1.67
CA CYS A 153 8.42 8.52 -0.50
C CYS A 153 9.92 8.54 -0.19
N LEU A 154 10.48 9.71 0.08
CA LEU A 154 11.87 9.89 0.48
C LEU A 154 11.96 10.08 2.01
N ALA A 155 13.05 9.62 2.61
CA ALA A 155 13.29 9.82 4.03
C ALA A 155 13.50 11.32 4.33
N PRO A 156 12.97 11.87 5.45
CA PRO A 156 13.01 13.31 5.72
C PRO A 156 14.41 13.90 5.97
N GLN A 157 15.46 13.09 6.01
CA GLN A 157 16.77 13.47 6.59
C GLN A 157 17.99 13.20 5.69
N PHE A 158 17.85 12.88 4.41
CA PHE A 158 19.02 12.62 3.55
C PHE A 158 18.94 13.28 2.17
N ASP A 159 20.13 13.62 1.66
CA ASP A 159 20.41 14.05 0.28
C ASP A 159 19.59 13.26 -0.75
N GLN A 160 19.34 13.87 -1.92
CA GLN A 160 18.59 13.32 -3.06
C GLN A 160 19.07 11.93 -3.59
N LEU A 161 20.08 11.34 -2.96
CA LEU A 161 20.61 9.99 -3.15
C LEU A 161 19.98 8.92 -2.23
N SER A 162 19.12 9.30 -1.27
CA SER A 162 18.45 8.33 -0.40
C SER A 162 17.47 7.45 -1.19
N LYS A 163 17.58 6.13 -1.03
CA LYS A 163 16.63 5.18 -1.60
C LYS A 163 15.20 5.48 -1.12
N PRO A 164 14.18 5.34 -1.98
CA PRO A 164 12.80 5.49 -1.56
C PRO A 164 12.44 4.45 -0.51
N ILE A 165 11.60 4.85 0.43
CA ILE A 165 11.26 4.05 1.61
C ILE A 165 9.81 3.57 1.60
N CYS A 166 8.90 4.29 0.94
CA CYS A 166 7.61 3.72 0.54
C CYS A 166 7.34 3.88 -0.95
N HIS A 167 6.50 2.96 -1.44
CA HIS A 167 6.03 2.89 -2.82
C HIS A 167 4.50 2.83 -2.83
N ILE A 168 3.87 3.75 -3.57
CA ILE A 168 2.42 3.91 -3.64
C ILE A 168 1.99 3.92 -5.10
N TRP A 169 0.94 3.17 -5.40
CA TRP A 169 0.24 3.14 -6.68
C TRP A 169 -1.14 3.75 -6.51
N CYS A 170 -1.53 4.67 -7.40
CA CYS A 170 -2.85 5.29 -7.37
C CYS A 170 -3.55 5.22 -8.73
N PHE A 171 -4.84 4.84 -8.75
CA PHE A 171 -5.70 4.85 -9.94
C PHE A 171 -7.19 4.94 -9.60
#